data_AF-A0A6A2ZZG0-F1
#
_entry.id   AF-A0A6A2ZZG0-F1
#
_cell.length_a   1.000
_cell.length_b   1.000
_cell.length_c   1.000
_cell.angle_alpha   90.00
_cell.angle_beta   90.00
_cell.angle_gamma   90.00
#
_symmetry.space_group_name_H-M   'P 1'
#
loop_
_entity.id
_entity.type
_entity.pdbx_description
1 polymer ?
#
loop_
_entity_poly.entity_id
_entity_poly.type
_entity_poly.pdbx_seq_one_letter_code
_entity_poly.pdbx_strand_id
1 'polypeptide(L)'
;MESETASSTDEQLAAAGTAADTRGRHRILAELKRVEQESKFLEEEMEVLEETDNVSTLCEELLRSMESRPDPLLPLTNGPINPSWDIWFEGPQDSEGCSCQIL
;
A
#
# COMPACT_ATOMS: atom_id res chain seq x y z
N MET A 1 0.54 54.20 -55.89
CA MET A 1 1.04 52.96 -55.27
C MET A 1 0.07 51.88 -55.70
N GLU A 2 0.50 51.04 -56.64
CA GLU A 2 -0.31 50.02 -57.29
C GLU A 2 -0.46 48.81 -56.36
N SER A 3 -1.66 48.25 -56.32
CA SER A 3 -1.98 47.00 -55.64
C SER A 3 -1.82 45.86 -56.64
N GLU A 4 -1.10 44.80 -56.28
CA GLU A 4 -1.18 43.52 -56.98
C GLU A 4 -1.18 42.36 -55.98
N THR A 5 -2.12 41.46 -56.23
CA THR A 5 -2.46 40.26 -55.48
C THR A 5 -1.67 39.05 -56.01
N ALA A 6 -1.13 38.20 -55.13
CA ALA A 6 -0.82 36.80 -55.44
C ALA A 6 -0.90 35.98 -54.14
N SER A 7 -1.98 35.22 -53.95
CA SER A 7 -2.00 33.76 -54.12
C SER A 7 -1.35 33.05 -52.92
N SER A 8 -2.06 32.85 -51.80
CA SER A 8 -3.04 31.77 -51.58
C SER A 8 -2.55 30.39 -52.04
N THR A 9 -1.38 29.97 -51.55
CA THR A 9 -0.90 28.58 -51.76
C THR A 9 0.00 28.04 -50.63
N ASP A 10 0.07 28.67 -49.46
CA ASP A 10 0.91 28.16 -48.34
C ASP A 10 0.13 27.66 -47.11
N GLU A 11 -1.17 27.92 -47.01
CA GLU A 11 -1.93 27.57 -45.79
C GLU A 11 -2.51 26.14 -45.78
N GLN A 12 -2.45 25.40 -46.89
CA GLN A 12 -3.13 24.10 -47.00
C GLN A 12 -2.25 22.88 -46.63
N LEU A 13 -0.93 23.04 -46.45
CA LEU A 13 -0.03 21.90 -46.13
C LEU A 13 0.33 21.79 -44.64
N ALA A 14 0.04 22.81 -43.82
CA ALA A 14 0.38 22.79 -42.38
C ALA A 14 -0.67 22.12 -41.49
N ALA A 15 -1.93 21.99 -41.95
CA ALA A 15 -3.03 21.48 -41.14
C ALA A 15 -3.12 19.95 -41.06
N ALA A 16 -2.53 19.22 -42.01
CA ALA A 16 -2.60 17.74 -42.04
C ALA A 16 -1.56 17.05 -41.13
N GLY A 17 -0.47 17.74 -40.76
CA GLY A 17 0.62 17.19 -39.94
C GLY A 17 0.46 17.38 -38.43
N THR A 18 -0.41 18.29 -37.98
CA THR A 18 -0.55 18.66 -36.56
C THR A 18 -1.61 17.84 -35.82
N ALA A 19 -2.62 17.32 -36.52
CA ALA A 19 -3.72 16.58 -35.90
C ALA A 19 -3.31 15.18 -35.39
N ALA A 20 -2.32 14.54 -36.01
CA ALA A 20 -1.86 13.19 -35.64
C ALA A 20 -0.90 13.15 -34.44
N ASP A 21 -0.17 14.24 -34.14
CA ASP A 21 0.85 14.31 -33.08
C ASP A 21 0.27 14.55 -31.67
N THR A 22 -0.98 15.00 -31.58
CA THR A 22 -1.60 15.34 -30.28
C THR A 22 -1.90 14.12 -29.42
N ARG A 23 -2.24 12.97 -30.02
CA ARG A 23 -2.60 11.75 -29.27
C ARG A 23 -1.42 11.17 -28.48
N GLY A 24 -0.23 11.22 -29.07
CA GLY A 24 1.02 10.81 -28.42
C GLY A 24 1.44 11.80 -27.33
N ARG A 25 1.34 13.11 -27.61
CA ARG A 25 1.68 14.17 -26.64
C ARG A 25 0.88 14.09 -25.35
N HIS A 26 -0.45 13.94 -25.42
CA HIS A 26 -1.26 13.86 -24.21
C HIS A 26 -0.90 12.64 -23.35
N ARG A 27 -0.61 11.50 -23.99
CA ARG A 27 -0.15 10.30 -23.29
C ARG A 27 1.20 10.53 -22.60
N ILE A 28 2.15 11.13 -23.30
CA ILE A 28 3.48 11.44 -22.75
C ILE A 28 3.36 12.42 -21.58
N LEU A 29 2.53 13.45 -21.70
CA LEU A 29 2.29 14.42 -20.62
C LEU A 29 1.60 13.79 -19.40
N ALA A 30 0.67 12.86 -19.61
CA ALA A 30 0.02 12.14 -18.52
C ALA A 30 1.02 11.25 -17.76
N GLU A 31 1.86 10.51 -18.48
CA GLU A 31 2.93 9.71 -17.86
C GLU A 31 3.95 10.59 -17.14
N LEU A 32 4.34 11.72 -17.72
CA LEU A 32 5.25 12.67 -17.09
C LEU A 32 4.67 13.19 -15.77
N LYS A 33 3.41 13.62 -15.77
CA LYS A 33 2.72 14.08 -14.55
C LYS A 33 2.59 12.99 -13.51
N ARG A 34 2.32 11.75 -13.92
CA ARG A 34 2.25 10.59 -13.01
C ARG A 34 3.59 10.40 -12.32
N VAL A 35 4.68 10.36 -13.09
CA VAL A 35 6.04 10.18 -12.53
C VAL A 35 6.46 11.35 -11.67
N GLU A 36 6.14 12.58 -12.06
CA GLU A 36 6.41 13.78 -11.26
C GLU A 36 5.67 13.72 -9.91
N GLN A 37 4.42 13.29 -9.92
CA GLN A 37 3.63 13.10 -8.70
C GLN A 37 4.20 11.97 -7.82
N GLU A 38 4.59 10.84 -8.42
CA GLU A 38 5.24 9.73 -7.70
C GLU A 38 6.58 10.16 -7.07
N SER A 39 7.39 10.94 -7.79
CA SER A 39 8.64 11.50 -7.26
C SER A 39 8.37 12.39 -6.05
N LYS A 40 7.35 13.25 -6.14
CA LYS A 40 6.96 14.12 -5.04
C LYS A 40 6.50 13.33 -3.81
N PHE A 41 5.69 12.29 -3.99
CA PHE A 41 5.27 11.45 -2.87
C PHE A 41 6.45 10.75 -2.20
N LEU A 42 7.40 10.23 -2.98
CA LEU A 42 8.59 9.59 -2.43
C LEU A 42 9.47 10.57 -1.66
N GLU A 43 9.59 11.82 -2.13
CA GLU A 43 10.29 12.89 -1.41
C GLU A 43 9.61 13.20 -0.06
N GLU A 44 8.28 13.32 -0.04
CA GLU A 44 7.50 13.51 1.19
C GLU A 44 7.64 12.32 2.16
N GLU A 45 7.57 11.08 1.67
CA GLU A 45 7.75 9.87 2.49
C GLU A 45 9.16 9.78 3.07
N MET A 46 10.17 10.22 2.31
CA MET A 46 11.56 10.25 2.77
C MET A 46 11.75 11.28 3.90
N GLU A 47 11.15 12.47 3.80
CA GLU A 47 11.16 13.47 4.87
C GLU A 47 10.55 12.89 6.16
N VAL A 48 9.41 12.21 6.06
CA VAL A 48 8.79 11.54 7.21
C VAL A 48 9.70 10.45 7.78
N LEU A 49 10.34 9.63 6.94
CA LEU A 49 11.25 8.58 7.40
C LEU A 49 12.49 9.15 8.12
N GLU A 50 13.00 10.30 7.72
CA GLU A 50 14.10 10.99 8.42
C GLU A 50 13.70 11.46 9.82
N GLU A 51 12.43 11.81 10.02
CA GLU A 51 11.88 12.20 11.32
C GLU A 51 11.49 11.00 12.21
N THR A 52 11.32 9.81 11.63
CA THR A 52 10.89 8.63 12.40
C THR A 52 11.96 8.11 13.36
N ASP A 53 11.53 7.77 14.58
CA ASP A 53 12.39 7.22 15.61
C ASP A 53 12.87 5.80 15.30
N ASN A 54 13.98 5.42 15.93
CA ASN A 54 14.54 4.07 15.80
C ASN A 54 13.55 3.00 16.27
N VAL A 55 13.39 1.96 15.45
CA VAL A 55 12.51 0.81 15.73
C VAL A 55 12.85 0.15 17.07
N SER A 56 14.15 0.03 17.41
CA SER A 56 14.58 -0.55 18.69
C SER A 56 13.99 0.17 19.88
N THR A 57 14.02 1.51 19.86
CA THR A 57 13.51 2.35 20.95
C THR A 57 11.99 2.26 21.06
N LEU A 58 11.29 2.34 19.92
CA LEU A 58 9.83 2.21 19.87
C LEU A 58 9.36 0.84 20.35
N CYS A 59 10.08 -0.24 19.99
CA CYS A 59 9.76 -1.58 20.46
C CYS A 59 9.95 -1.72 21.97
N GLU A 60 11.02 -1.15 22.55
CA GLU A 60 11.22 -1.15 24.01
C GLU A 60 10.13 -0.38 24.75
N GLU A 61 9.72 0.77 24.22
CA GLU A 61 8.60 1.55 24.78
C GLU A 61 7.28 0.79 24.71
N LEU A 62 7.00 0.16 23.56
CA LEU A 62 5.82 -0.67 23.37
C LEU A 62 5.79 -1.82 24.38
N LEU A 63 6.89 -2.57 24.54
CA LEU A 63 6.97 -3.65 25.52
C LEU A 63 6.72 -3.15 26.93
N ARG A 64 7.35 -2.04 27.33
CA ARG A 64 7.13 -1.41 28.63
C ARG A 64 5.66 -1.02 28.83
N SER A 65 5.00 -0.52 27.79
CA SER A 65 3.57 -0.17 27.84
C SER A 65 2.69 -1.41 28.04
N MET A 66 3.00 -2.52 27.37
CA MET A 66 2.26 -3.78 27.48
C MET A 66 2.45 -4.44 28.84
N GLU A 67 3.66 -4.38 29.40
CA GLU A 67 3.97 -4.94 30.72
C GLU A 67 3.40 -4.12 31.88
N SER A 68 3.12 -2.84 31.66
CA SER A 68 2.64 -1.93 32.72
C SER A 68 1.27 -2.29 33.29
N ARG A 69 0.41 -2.93 32.48
CA ARG A 69 -0.93 -3.34 32.90
C ARG A 69 -1.23 -4.74 32.36
N PRO A 70 -1.56 -5.72 33.23
CA PRO A 70 -1.90 -7.05 32.76
C PRO A 70 -3.19 -7.01 31.93
N ASP A 71 -3.18 -7.71 30.80
CA ASP A 71 -4.36 -7.86 29.95
C ASP A 71 -5.38 -8.77 30.66
N PRO A 72 -6.64 -8.32 30.87
CA PRO A 72 -7.68 -9.13 31.51
C PRO A 72 -8.11 -10.35 30.70
N LEU A 73 -7.82 -10.38 29.39
CA LEU A 73 -8.09 -11.53 28.51
C LEU A 73 -6.94 -12.52 28.48
N LEU A 74 -5.76 -12.13 28.95
CA LEU A 74 -4.64 -13.04 29.11
C LEU A 74 -4.65 -13.56 30.54
N PRO A 75 -4.46 -14.88 30.76
CA PRO A 75 -4.28 -15.38 32.11
C PRO A 75 -3.08 -14.66 32.72
N LEU A 76 -3.29 -13.91 33.82
CA LEU A 76 -2.19 -13.56 34.71
C LEU A 76 -1.65 -14.90 35.22
N THR A 77 -0.63 -15.46 34.58
CA THR A 77 -0.08 -16.75 34.98
C THR A 77 0.73 -16.58 36.26
N ASN A 78 0.00 -16.48 37.37
CA ASN A 78 0.41 -16.92 38.69
C ASN A 78 -0.69 -17.87 39.18
N GLY A 79 -0.76 -19.04 38.56
CA GLY A 79 -1.71 -20.09 38.90
C GLY A 79 -1.41 -21.38 38.15
N PRO A 80 -1.76 -22.56 38.70
CA PRO A 80 -1.59 -23.82 38.01
C PRO A 80 -2.37 -23.82 36.70
N ILE A 81 -1.80 -24.45 35.66
CA ILE A 81 -2.46 -24.69 34.38
C ILE A 81 -3.87 -25.21 34.65
N ASN A 82 -4.88 -24.55 34.07
CA ASN A 82 -6.25 -24.99 34.19
C ASN A 82 -6.52 -26.05 33.10
N PRO A 83 -6.64 -27.34 33.46
CA PRO A 83 -6.83 -28.43 32.50
C PRO A 83 -8.16 -28.34 31.74
N SER A 84 -9.10 -27.48 32.15
CA SER A 84 -10.33 -27.22 31.38
C SER A 84 -10.06 -26.49 30.06
N TRP A 85 -8.87 -25.90 29.88
CA TRP A 85 -8.47 -25.22 28.65
C TRP A 85 -8.07 -26.22 27.56
N ASP A 86 -7.56 -27.39 27.94
CA ASP A 86 -7.18 -28.46 27.01
C ASP A 86 -8.37 -28.94 26.17
N ILE A 87 -9.61 -28.76 26.65
CA ILE A 87 -10.86 -29.06 25.92
C ILE A 87 -10.98 -28.21 24.63
N TRP A 88 -10.46 -26.98 24.64
CA TRP A 88 -10.54 -26.07 23.49
C TRP A 88 -9.34 -26.19 22.54
N PHE A 89 -8.17 -26.60 23.05
CA PHE A 89 -6.93 -26.67 22.27
C PHE A 89 -6.55 -28.08 21.81
N GLU A 90 -6.87 -29.12 22.61
CA GLU A 90 -6.56 -30.52 22.31
C GLU A 90 -7.77 -31.29 21.75
N GLY A 91 -8.96 -30.69 21.81
CA GLY A 91 -10.22 -31.31 21.38
C GLY A 91 -10.80 -32.27 22.42
N PRO A 92 -11.94 -32.93 22.12
CA PRO A 92 -12.62 -33.81 23.07
C PRO A 92 -11.71 -34.98 23.49
N GLN A 93 -11.30 -35.00 24.78
CA GLN A 93 -10.49 -36.08 25.37
C GLN A 93 -11.27 -37.41 25.44
N ASP A 94 -12.60 -37.33 25.48
CA ASP A 94 -13.48 -38.48 25.44
C ASP A 94 -13.83 -38.81 23.98
N SER A 95 -12.85 -39.39 23.28
CA SER A 95 -13.20 -40.29 22.19
C SER A 95 -12.62 -41.65 22.51
N GLU A 96 -13.48 -42.52 23.06
CA GLU A 96 -13.45 -43.89 22.57
C GLU A 96 -13.58 -43.76 21.05
N GLY A 97 -12.43 -43.85 20.38
CA GLY A 97 -12.25 -43.36 19.01
C GLY A 97 -13.37 -43.86 18.11
N CYS A 98 -13.94 -42.98 17.28
CA CYS A 98 -14.87 -43.41 16.26
C CYS A 98 -14.22 -44.54 15.44
N SER A 99 -14.77 -45.73 15.53
CA SER A 99 -14.39 -46.92 14.76
C SER A 99 -14.94 -46.87 13.33
N CYS A 100 -14.95 -45.67 12.74
CA CYS A 100 -15.39 -45.48 11.38
C CYS A 100 -14.27 -45.91 10.42
N GLN A 101 -14.35 -47.16 9.94
CA GLN A 101 -13.60 -47.58 8.75
C GLN A 101 -14.17 -46.84 7.54
N ILE A 102 -13.38 -45.91 7.00
CA ILE A 102 -13.66 -45.30 5.70
C ILE A 102 -13.39 -46.38 4.65
N LEU A 103 -14.47 -46.83 4.01
CA LEU A 103 -14.49 -47.72 2.83
C LEU A 103 -14.10 -46.95 1.57
#